data_AF-A0A0R2Q0G3-F1
#
_entry.id   AF-A0A0R2Q0G3-F1
#
_cell.length_a   1.000
_cell.length_b   1.000
_cell.length_c   1.000
_cell.angle_alpha   90.00
_cell.angle_beta   90.00
_cell.angle_gamma   90.00
#
_symmetry.space_group_name_H-M   'P 1'
#
loop_
_entity.id
_entity.type
_entity.pdbx_description
1 polymer ?
#
loop_
_entity_poly.entity_id
_entity_poly.type
_entity_poly.pdbx_seq_one_letter_code
_entity_poly.pdbx_strand_id
1 'polypeptide(L)'
;WAQAMVIKVKEPKEEEFQFLRADLTLFTYLHLSAYPKVAAALLKARTTAIAYETVQLSDGSLPLLAPMSEIAGRLATQAGAHFLERPQGGRGVLMGGAPGVRPANVVVIGAGNVGYNAAWIAAGMLANVTILDKNLDRLRYLDQICVGRTTTLASNRGSIERALVDADLVVGAVLVAGARAPIVVSEDMVKSMKPGSVIVDVAVDQGGCIATTRETTHTDPTYMQHGVVHYAVGNMPGAVPNTSTYALTNATLPYQLEIARRGVRSAIEHSEPLRHGMNTANGNYTNQPVASELQGTYVDPITALNN
;
A
#
# COMPACT_ATOMS: atom_id res chain seq x y z
N TRP A 1 -10.21 22.10 -9.92
CA TRP A 1 -11.29 21.47 -10.73
C TRP A 1 -11.57 22.17 -12.08
N ALA A 2 -11.46 23.50 -12.23
CA ALA A 2 -11.73 24.22 -13.49
C ALA A 2 -10.64 24.09 -14.59
N GLN A 3 -9.79 23.07 -14.53
CA GLN A 3 -8.69 22.84 -15.48
C GLN A 3 -9.04 21.65 -16.38
N ALA A 4 -8.38 21.53 -17.54
CA ALA A 4 -8.52 20.38 -18.45
C ALA A 4 -7.95 19.09 -17.83
N MET A 5 -6.90 19.23 -17.02
CA MET A 5 -6.30 18.13 -16.27
C MET A 5 -6.23 18.52 -14.78
N VAL A 6 -6.72 17.64 -13.91
CA VAL A 6 -6.63 17.79 -12.46
C VAL A 6 -5.71 16.70 -11.92
N ILE A 7 -4.65 17.13 -11.24
CA ILE A 7 -3.71 16.27 -10.54
C ILE A 7 -4.08 16.30 -9.06
N LYS A 8 -4.32 15.12 -8.48
CA LYS A 8 -4.58 14.94 -7.04
C LYS A 8 -3.66 13.85 -6.49
N VAL A 9 -3.67 13.72 -5.16
CA VAL A 9 -3.05 12.60 -4.46
C VAL A 9 -4.10 11.52 -4.21
N LYS A 10 -5.19 11.87 -3.52
CA LYS A 10 -6.26 10.94 -3.13
C LYS A 10 -7.49 11.07 -4.02
N GLU A 11 -8.29 10.01 -4.00
CA GLU A 11 -9.56 9.89 -4.68
C GLU A 11 -10.51 11.06 -4.37
N PRO A 12 -11.39 11.44 -5.31
CA PRO A 12 -12.41 12.45 -5.05
C PRO A 12 -13.31 12.05 -3.87
N LYS A 13 -13.57 12.98 -2.96
CA LYS A 13 -14.57 12.80 -1.91
C LYS A 13 -15.98 13.09 -2.44
N GLU A 14 -17.03 12.68 -1.71
CA GLU A 14 -18.43 12.87 -2.14
C GLU A 14 -18.75 14.33 -2.46
N GLU A 15 -18.25 15.27 -1.66
CA GLU A 15 -18.39 16.72 -1.87
C GLU A 15 -17.71 17.22 -3.16
N GLU A 16 -16.74 16.47 -3.69
CA GLU A 16 -16.00 16.80 -4.90
C GLU A 16 -16.64 16.22 -6.17
N PHE A 17 -17.60 15.28 -6.06
CA PHE A 17 -18.21 14.62 -7.21
C PHE A 17 -18.91 15.59 -8.17
N GLN A 18 -19.45 16.68 -7.64
CA GLN A 18 -20.10 17.74 -8.43
C GLN A 18 -19.15 18.46 -9.41
N PHE A 19 -17.83 18.33 -9.20
CA PHE A 19 -16.82 18.97 -10.04
C PHE A 19 -16.29 18.08 -11.16
N LEU A 20 -16.67 16.79 -11.17
CA LEU A 20 -16.32 15.86 -12.23
C LEU A 20 -17.05 16.23 -13.52
N ARG A 21 -16.36 16.14 -14.66
CA ARG A 21 -16.88 16.54 -15.98
C ARG A 21 -16.39 15.58 -17.07
N ALA A 22 -17.08 15.57 -18.20
CA ALA A 22 -16.72 14.74 -19.34
C ALA A 22 -15.43 15.22 -20.05
N ASP A 23 -15.14 16.52 -20.00
CA ASP A 23 -13.95 17.14 -20.60
C ASP A 23 -12.71 17.13 -19.68
N LEU A 24 -12.83 16.54 -18.49
CA LEU A 24 -11.79 16.52 -17.47
C LEU A 24 -10.97 15.23 -17.55
N THR A 25 -9.65 15.37 -17.55
CA THR A 25 -8.72 14.28 -17.20
C THR A 25 -8.36 14.35 -15.72
N LEU A 26 -8.71 13.33 -14.95
CA LEU A 26 -8.33 13.19 -13.55
C LEU A 26 -7.13 12.22 -13.43
N PHE A 27 -6.04 12.65 -12.79
CA PHE A 27 -4.88 11.80 -12.53
C PHE A 27 -4.54 11.80 -11.03
N THR A 28 -4.74 10.67 -10.37
CA THR A 28 -4.66 10.54 -8.89
C THR A 28 -4.63 9.07 -8.46
N TYR A 29 -4.46 8.75 -7.17
CA TYR A 29 -4.88 7.43 -6.66
C TYR A 29 -6.42 7.35 -6.64
N LEU A 30 -6.99 6.20 -7.04
CA LEU A 30 -8.46 6.02 -7.09
C LEU A 30 -8.97 4.88 -6.21
N HIS A 31 -8.25 3.77 -6.18
CA HIS A 31 -8.59 2.53 -5.47
C HIS A 31 -10.04 2.08 -5.73
N LEU A 32 -10.49 2.12 -6.99
CA LEU A 32 -11.91 1.98 -7.35
C LEU A 32 -12.57 0.70 -6.82
N SER A 33 -11.83 -0.41 -6.75
CA SER A 33 -12.28 -1.67 -6.15
C SER A 33 -12.76 -1.51 -4.70
N ALA A 34 -12.12 -0.63 -3.91
CA ALA A 34 -12.47 -0.36 -2.51
C ALA A 34 -13.52 0.76 -2.36
N TYR A 35 -13.64 1.65 -3.35
CA TYR A 35 -14.50 2.84 -3.28
C TYR A 35 -15.52 2.88 -4.43
N PRO A 36 -16.55 2.01 -4.42
CA PRO A 36 -17.53 1.90 -5.51
C PRO A 36 -18.31 3.19 -5.78
N LYS A 37 -18.50 4.04 -4.77
CA LYS A 37 -19.14 5.36 -4.94
C LYS A 37 -18.31 6.29 -5.84
N VAL A 38 -16.98 6.25 -5.75
CA VAL A 38 -16.08 7.04 -6.58
C VAL A 38 -16.17 6.56 -8.03
N ALA A 39 -16.13 5.24 -8.24
CA ALA A 39 -16.31 4.63 -9.56
C ALA A 39 -17.63 5.06 -10.22
N ALA A 40 -18.74 4.95 -9.49
CA ALA A 40 -20.05 5.37 -9.97
C ALA A 40 -20.11 6.86 -10.34
N ALA A 41 -19.47 7.74 -9.55
CA ALA A 41 -19.40 9.17 -9.83
C ALA A 41 -18.60 9.47 -11.11
N LEU A 42 -17.45 8.83 -11.30
CA LEU A 42 -16.61 8.98 -12.49
C LEU A 42 -17.33 8.54 -13.77
N LEU A 43 -18.00 7.37 -13.73
CA LEU A 43 -18.77 6.87 -14.86
C LEU A 43 -19.95 7.80 -15.21
N LYS A 44 -20.71 8.23 -14.20
CA LYS A 44 -21.85 9.15 -14.39
C LYS A 44 -21.41 10.47 -15.01
N ALA A 45 -20.29 11.02 -14.55
CA ALA A 45 -19.73 12.27 -15.08
C ALA A 45 -18.99 12.08 -16.42
N ARG A 46 -18.82 10.83 -16.87
CA ARG A 46 -18.06 10.44 -18.07
C ARG A 46 -16.61 10.92 -18.03
N THR A 47 -16.04 11.10 -16.84
CA THR A 47 -14.70 11.62 -16.65
C THR A 47 -13.64 10.60 -17.08
N THR A 48 -12.63 11.05 -17.81
CA THR A 48 -11.44 10.26 -18.08
C THR A 48 -10.56 10.24 -16.83
N ALA A 49 -10.40 9.07 -16.21
CA ALA A 49 -9.63 8.94 -14.98
C ALA A 49 -8.48 7.94 -15.14
N ILE A 50 -7.29 8.38 -14.75
CA ILE A 50 -6.07 7.57 -14.73
C ILE A 50 -5.66 7.39 -13.26
N ALA A 51 -5.47 6.14 -12.85
CA ALA A 51 -5.12 5.78 -11.48
C ALA A 51 -3.63 5.47 -11.36
N TYR A 52 -2.94 6.16 -10.45
CA TYR A 52 -1.50 5.97 -10.22
C TYR A 52 -1.16 4.49 -9.94
N GLU A 53 -1.93 3.83 -9.10
CA GLU A 53 -1.73 2.46 -8.65
C GLU A 53 -1.95 1.39 -9.72
N THR A 54 -2.41 1.77 -10.92
CA THR A 54 -2.61 0.86 -12.06
C THR A 54 -1.71 1.19 -13.25
N VAL A 55 -0.94 2.27 -13.19
CA VAL A 55 0.15 2.50 -14.15
C VAL A 55 1.18 1.40 -13.94
N GLN A 56 1.43 0.61 -14.99
CA GLN A 56 2.18 -0.64 -14.88
C GLN A 56 3.20 -0.75 -16.01
N LEU A 57 4.45 -1.10 -15.68
CA LEU A 57 5.49 -1.37 -16.67
C LEU A 57 5.35 -2.79 -17.24
N SER A 58 6.07 -3.08 -18.32
CA SER A 58 6.03 -4.39 -18.99
C SER A 58 6.54 -5.56 -18.12
N ASP A 59 7.34 -5.26 -17.09
CA ASP A 59 7.79 -6.23 -16.08
C ASP A 59 6.75 -6.47 -14.96
N GLY A 60 5.59 -5.81 -15.05
CA GLY A 60 4.50 -5.89 -14.08
C GLY A 60 4.64 -4.95 -12.89
N SER A 61 5.73 -4.19 -12.78
CA SER A 61 5.96 -3.26 -11.67
C SER A 61 5.03 -2.03 -11.73
N LEU A 62 4.72 -1.47 -10.56
CA LEU A 62 3.82 -0.32 -10.38
C LEU A 62 4.63 0.93 -9.99
N PRO A 63 5.22 1.67 -10.96
CA PRO A 63 6.20 2.73 -10.69
C PRO A 63 5.63 3.90 -9.90
N LEU A 64 4.32 4.15 -9.99
CA LEU A 64 3.69 5.25 -9.26
C LEU A 64 3.17 4.83 -7.89
N LEU A 65 3.13 3.52 -7.57
CA LEU A 65 2.79 3.01 -6.25
C LEU A 65 4.03 2.72 -5.41
N ALA A 66 5.15 2.39 -6.06
CA ALA A 66 6.41 2.02 -5.41
C ALA A 66 6.91 3.08 -4.40
N PRO A 67 6.97 4.39 -4.71
CA PRO A 67 7.49 5.38 -3.76
C PRO A 67 6.64 5.49 -2.49
N MET A 68 5.32 5.38 -2.60
CA MET A 68 4.44 5.39 -1.43
C MET A 68 4.57 4.11 -0.61
N SER A 69 4.78 2.97 -1.27
CA SER A 69 5.05 1.69 -0.62
C SER A 69 6.37 1.72 0.17
N GLU A 70 7.42 2.32 -0.41
CA GLU A 70 8.71 2.47 0.25
C GLU A 70 8.58 3.33 1.51
N ILE A 71 7.91 4.48 1.42
CA ILE A 71 7.69 5.37 2.57
C ILE A 71 6.83 4.68 3.63
N ALA A 72 5.73 4.03 3.24
CA ALA A 72 4.85 3.32 4.18
C ALA A 72 5.61 2.22 4.93
N GLY A 73 6.45 1.44 4.24
CA GLY A 73 7.30 0.43 4.87
C GLY A 73 8.26 1.03 5.90
N ARG A 74 8.92 2.15 5.58
CA ARG A 74 9.83 2.83 6.53
C ARG A 74 9.09 3.37 7.75
N LEU A 75 7.94 4.01 7.53
CA LEU A 75 7.09 4.52 8.59
C LEU A 75 6.52 3.40 9.46
N ALA A 76 6.21 2.24 8.88
CA ALA A 76 5.65 1.12 9.62
C ALA A 76 6.57 0.67 10.76
N THR A 77 7.87 0.59 10.49
CA THR A 77 8.86 0.28 11.54
C THR A 77 8.98 1.40 12.56
N GLN A 78 8.96 2.67 12.13
CA GLN A 78 9.04 3.82 13.06
C GLN A 78 7.83 3.88 13.99
N ALA A 79 6.63 3.72 13.43
CA ALA A 79 5.39 3.63 14.20
C ALA A 79 5.41 2.42 15.13
N GLY A 80 5.78 1.24 14.62
CA GLY A 80 5.92 0.03 15.42
C GLY A 80 6.87 0.20 16.60
N ALA A 81 8.02 0.82 16.39
CA ALA A 81 8.98 1.14 17.45
C ALA A 81 8.43 2.10 18.49
N HIS A 82 7.70 3.14 18.06
CA HIS A 82 7.06 4.09 18.98
C HIS A 82 5.98 3.41 19.83
N PHE A 83 5.09 2.63 19.21
CA PHE A 83 4.00 1.94 19.91
C PHE A 83 4.46 0.72 20.71
N LEU A 84 5.71 0.28 20.54
CA LEU A 84 6.35 -0.69 21.42
C LEU A 84 6.69 -0.10 22.79
N GLU A 85 6.79 1.22 22.93
CA GLU A 85 7.06 1.87 24.21
C GLU A 85 5.91 1.66 25.21
N ARG A 86 6.26 1.49 26.50
CA ARG A 86 5.28 1.18 27.54
C ARG A 86 4.20 2.27 27.71
N PRO A 87 4.51 3.58 27.67
CA PRO A 87 3.50 4.64 27.75
C PRO A 87 2.49 4.63 26.59
N GLN A 88 2.86 4.07 25.45
CA GLN A 88 1.98 3.94 24.27
C GLN A 88 1.12 2.67 24.30
N GLY A 89 1.18 1.89 25.38
CA GLY A 89 0.45 0.63 25.56
C GLY A 89 1.22 -0.63 25.16
N GLY A 90 2.38 -0.46 24.52
CA GLY A 90 3.26 -1.56 24.11
C GLY A 90 3.94 -2.28 25.27
N ARG A 91 4.75 -3.26 24.90
CA ARG A 91 5.48 -4.15 25.82
C ARG A 91 6.62 -3.44 26.57
N GLY A 92 7.09 -2.30 26.08
CA GLY A 92 8.26 -1.58 26.59
C GLY A 92 9.59 -2.16 26.10
N VAL A 93 9.64 -2.59 24.83
CA VAL A 93 10.85 -3.18 24.22
C VAL A 93 11.51 -2.16 23.30
N LEU A 94 12.78 -1.87 23.56
CA LEU A 94 13.59 -1.04 22.67
C LEU A 94 14.07 -1.87 21.47
N MET A 95 13.90 -1.35 20.26
CA MET A 95 14.21 -2.06 19.01
C MET A 95 15.59 -2.73 19.00
N GLY A 96 16.66 -1.97 19.31
CA GLY A 96 18.03 -2.48 19.29
C GLY A 96 18.52 -3.11 20.59
N GLY A 97 17.67 -3.16 21.63
CA GLY A 97 18.09 -3.60 22.96
C GLY A 97 19.18 -2.71 23.55
N ALA A 98 20.07 -3.32 24.34
CA ALA A 98 21.23 -2.68 24.96
C ALA A 98 22.33 -3.74 25.17
N PRO A 99 23.59 -3.37 25.46
CA PRO A 99 24.62 -4.35 25.79
C PRO A 99 24.17 -5.32 26.90
N GLY A 100 24.10 -6.63 26.59
CA GLY A 100 23.60 -7.66 27.50
C GLY A 100 22.07 -7.84 27.52
N VAL A 101 21.31 -7.07 26.74
CA VAL A 101 19.84 -7.10 26.66
C VAL A 101 19.41 -7.42 25.22
N ARG A 102 18.46 -8.34 25.07
CA ARG A 102 17.98 -8.77 23.74
C ARG A 102 17.29 -7.61 22.99
N PRO A 103 17.49 -7.48 21.66
CA PRO A 103 16.74 -6.57 20.83
C PRO A 103 15.30 -7.07 20.61
N ALA A 104 14.45 -6.23 19.99
CA ALA A 104 13.12 -6.61 19.58
C ALA A 104 13.14 -7.65 18.46
N ASN A 105 12.20 -8.60 18.50
CA ASN A 105 11.94 -9.51 17.39
C ASN A 105 10.89 -8.90 16.46
N VAL A 106 11.27 -8.64 15.21
CA VAL A 106 10.43 -8.03 14.18
C VAL A 106 10.12 -9.06 13.10
N VAL A 107 8.83 -9.27 12.84
CA VAL A 107 8.35 -10.16 11.78
C VAL A 107 7.70 -9.32 10.69
N VAL A 108 8.17 -9.45 9.45
CA VAL A 108 7.61 -8.76 8.29
C VAL A 108 6.96 -9.80 7.37
N ILE A 109 5.66 -9.66 7.10
CA ILE A 109 4.91 -10.58 6.25
C ILE A 109 4.69 -9.91 4.89
N GLY A 110 5.43 -10.38 3.88
CA GLY A 110 5.55 -9.79 2.55
C GLY A 110 6.97 -9.23 2.31
N ALA A 111 7.58 -9.55 1.17
CA ALA A 111 8.92 -9.14 0.76
C ALA A 111 8.91 -8.14 -0.41
N GLY A 112 7.75 -7.57 -0.74
CA GLY A 112 7.60 -6.47 -1.70
C GLY A 112 8.23 -5.16 -1.22
N ASN A 113 7.89 -4.04 -1.87
CA ASN A 113 8.49 -2.73 -1.55
C ASN A 113 8.25 -2.29 -0.10
N VAL A 114 7.01 -2.46 0.40
CA VAL A 114 6.67 -2.17 1.81
C VAL A 114 7.52 -3.01 2.75
N GLY A 115 7.47 -4.34 2.57
CA GLY A 115 8.11 -5.27 3.49
C GLY A 115 9.64 -5.15 3.51
N TYR A 116 10.28 -5.01 2.34
CA TYR A 116 11.72 -4.77 2.29
C TYR A 116 12.12 -3.48 3.01
N ASN A 117 11.40 -2.38 2.80
CA ASN A 117 11.72 -1.11 3.47
C ASN A 117 11.47 -1.18 4.98
N ALA A 118 10.41 -1.86 5.42
CA ALA A 118 10.16 -2.09 6.84
C ALA A 118 11.30 -2.90 7.48
N ALA A 119 11.70 -4.00 6.84
CA ALA A 119 12.79 -4.85 7.28
C ALA A 119 14.14 -4.11 7.30
N TRP A 120 14.41 -3.28 6.29
CA TRP A 120 15.62 -2.49 6.21
C TRP A 120 15.72 -1.49 7.37
N ILE A 121 14.65 -0.73 7.64
CA ILE A 121 14.64 0.19 8.78
C ILE A 121 14.76 -0.57 10.10
N ALA A 122 14.07 -1.71 10.26
CA ALA A 122 14.11 -2.49 11.49
C ALA A 122 15.51 -3.04 11.77
N ALA A 123 16.18 -3.56 10.76
CA ALA A 123 17.57 -3.99 10.83
C ALA A 123 18.52 -2.81 11.10
N GLY A 124 18.23 -1.63 10.53
CA GLY A 124 18.95 -0.39 10.82
C GLY A 124 18.80 0.08 12.27
N MET A 125 17.69 -0.26 12.91
CA MET A 125 17.45 -0.07 14.35
C MET A 125 17.99 -1.24 15.20
N LEU A 126 18.79 -2.14 14.61
CA LEU A 126 19.43 -3.30 15.25
C LEU A 126 18.45 -4.34 15.83
N ALA A 127 17.23 -4.40 15.30
CA ALA A 127 16.27 -5.43 15.68
C ALA A 127 16.60 -6.79 15.03
N ASN A 128 16.10 -7.88 15.61
CA ASN A 128 16.12 -9.20 14.99
C ASN A 128 14.99 -9.30 13.96
N VAL A 129 15.31 -9.30 12.67
CA VAL A 129 14.29 -9.21 11.61
C VAL A 129 14.11 -10.53 10.86
N THR A 130 12.86 -11.02 10.79
CA THR A 130 12.45 -12.14 9.93
C THR A 130 11.47 -11.66 8.86
N ILE A 131 11.77 -11.94 7.59
CA ILE A 131 10.92 -11.60 6.44
C ILE A 131 10.29 -12.90 5.90
N LEU A 132 8.96 -12.94 5.79
CA LEU A 132 8.22 -14.06 5.22
C LEU A 132 7.62 -13.71 3.86
N ASP A 133 7.84 -14.53 2.85
CA ASP A 133 7.16 -14.40 1.54
C ASP A 133 6.95 -15.77 0.88
N LYS A 134 5.98 -15.87 -0.04
CA LYS A 134 5.75 -17.07 -0.86
C LYS A 134 6.71 -17.13 -2.05
N ASN A 135 7.18 -15.99 -2.54
CA ASN A 135 8.08 -15.86 -3.67
C ASN A 135 9.53 -16.13 -3.23
N LEU A 136 10.02 -17.34 -3.50
CA LEU A 136 11.38 -17.74 -3.17
C LEU A 136 12.45 -16.95 -3.93
N ASP A 137 12.17 -16.48 -5.14
CA ASP A 137 13.12 -15.68 -5.91
C ASP A 137 13.30 -14.30 -5.28
N ARG A 138 12.21 -13.72 -4.77
CA ARG A 138 12.27 -12.47 -4.01
C ARG A 138 13.04 -12.64 -2.71
N LEU A 139 12.81 -13.73 -1.97
CA LEU A 139 13.57 -14.03 -0.76
C LEU A 139 15.06 -14.26 -1.07
N ARG A 140 15.39 -14.97 -2.16
CA ARG A 140 16.77 -15.19 -2.60
C ARG A 140 17.48 -13.88 -2.92
N TYR A 141 16.80 -12.95 -3.59
CA TYR A 141 17.33 -11.62 -3.85
C TYR A 141 17.58 -10.85 -2.54
N LEU A 142 16.63 -10.86 -1.61
CA LEU A 142 16.80 -10.19 -0.31
C LEU A 142 17.94 -10.79 0.53
N ASP A 143 18.07 -12.11 0.55
CA ASP A 143 19.18 -12.80 1.24
C ASP A 143 20.55 -12.34 0.72
N GLN A 144 20.69 -12.18 -0.60
CA GLN A 144 21.92 -11.70 -1.24
C GLN A 144 22.29 -10.25 -0.91
N ILE A 145 21.31 -9.37 -0.67
CA ILE A 145 21.57 -7.94 -0.40
C ILE A 145 21.53 -7.59 1.09
N CYS A 146 20.88 -8.40 1.93
CA CYS A 146 20.73 -8.19 3.36
C CYS A 146 21.64 -9.09 4.22
N VAL A 147 22.66 -9.71 3.61
CA VAL A 147 23.56 -10.71 4.22
C VAL A 147 23.86 -10.42 5.69
N GLY A 148 23.44 -11.35 6.56
CA GLY A 148 23.69 -11.31 8.00
C GLY A 148 22.85 -10.30 8.80
N ARG A 149 21.97 -9.52 8.16
CA ARG A 149 21.12 -8.50 8.82
C ARG A 149 19.66 -8.93 8.97
N THR A 150 19.18 -9.82 8.11
CA THR A 150 17.79 -10.29 8.12
C THR A 150 17.74 -11.79 7.88
N THR A 151 16.75 -12.47 8.45
CA THR A 151 16.42 -13.86 8.11
C THR A 151 15.26 -13.88 7.13
N THR A 152 15.40 -14.61 6.02
CA THR A 152 14.29 -14.86 5.08
C THR A 152 13.70 -16.24 5.31
N LEU A 153 12.36 -16.34 5.32
CA LEU A 153 11.65 -17.60 5.55
C LEU A 153 10.51 -17.78 4.55
N ALA A 154 10.34 -18.98 4.00
CA ALA A 154 9.22 -19.29 3.13
C ALA A 154 7.89 -19.19 3.90
N SER A 155 6.94 -18.45 3.34
CA SER A 155 5.64 -18.17 3.97
C SER A 155 4.65 -19.32 3.76
N ASN A 156 4.23 -19.92 4.86
CA ASN A 156 3.11 -20.85 4.97
C ASN A 156 2.48 -20.67 6.36
N ARG A 157 1.32 -21.28 6.58
CA ARG A 157 0.58 -21.15 7.85
C ARG A 157 1.45 -21.44 9.07
N GLY A 158 2.18 -22.56 9.05
CA GLY A 158 3.01 -22.97 10.19
C GLY A 158 4.23 -22.08 10.42
N SER A 159 4.83 -21.53 9.37
CA SER A 159 5.95 -20.59 9.53
C SER A 159 5.51 -19.24 10.08
N ILE A 160 4.34 -18.74 9.66
CA ILE A 160 3.73 -17.54 10.23
C ILE A 160 3.40 -17.77 11.71
N GLU A 161 2.69 -18.86 12.05
CA GLU A 161 2.30 -19.19 13.44
C GLU A 161 3.51 -19.20 14.38
N ARG A 162 4.61 -19.86 13.99
CA ARG A 162 5.83 -19.92 14.82
C ARG A 162 6.53 -18.57 14.94
N ALA A 163 6.58 -17.77 13.88
CA ALA A 163 7.23 -16.47 13.90
C ALA A 163 6.49 -15.48 14.83
N LEU A 164 5.15 -15.53 14.85
CA LEU A 164 4.32 -14.59 15.61
C LEU A 164 4.39 -14.80 17.13
N VAL A 165 4.58 -16.03 17.61
CA VAL A 165 4.67 -16.34 19.05
C VAL A 165 5.77 -15.52 19.73
N ASP A 166 6.89 -15.33 19.04
CA ASP A 166 8.04 -14.61 19.57
C ASP A 166 8.18 -13.16 19.12
N ALA A 167 7.28 -12.67 18.27
CA ALA A 167 7.32 -11.32 17.74
C ALA A 167 6.97 -10.27 18.81
N ASP A 168 7.78 -9.21 18.87
CA ASP A 168 7.44 -7.98 19.59
C ASP A 168 6.73 -7.01 18.63
N LEU A 169 7.17 -6.97 17.36
CA LEU A 169 6.56 -6.17 16.29
C LEU A 169 6.28 -7.05 15.07
N VAL A 170 5.09 -6.89 14.49
CA VAL A 170 4.69 -7.52 13.22
C VAL A 170 4.31 -6.44 12.23
N VAL A 171 4.86 -6.50 11.02
CA VAL A 171 4.48 -5.61 9.91
C VAL A 171 3.77 -6.44 8.83
N GLY A 172 2.48 -6.16 8.66
CA GLY A 172 1.67 -6.71 7.57
C GLY A 172 1.92 -5.93 6.28
N ALA A 173 2.59 -6.55 5.32
CA ALA A 173 3.03 -5.93 4.07
C ALA A 173 2.61 -6.75 2.83
N VAL A 174 1.49 -7.49 2.94
CA VAL A 174 0.95 -8.29 1.84
C VAL A 174 0.03 -7.43 0.98
N LEU A 175 0.35 -7.33 -0.30
CA LEU A 175 -0.38 -6.55 -1.29
C LEU A 175 -0.74 -7.44 -2.48
N VAL A 176 -1.96 -7.33 -2.98
CA VAL A 176 -2.35 -7.86 -4.29
C VAL A 176 -2.81 -6.67 -5.14
N ALA A 177 -2.14 -6.41 -6.26
CA ALA A 177 -2.45 -5.26 -7.10
C ALA A 177 -3.91 -5.31 -7.59
N GLY A 178 -4.68 -4.24 -7.33
CA GLY A 178 -6.06 -4.08 -7.79
C GLY A 178 -7.12 -4.91 -7.06
N ALA A 179 -6.75 -5.70 -6.04
CA ALA A 179 -7.65 -6.58 -5.30
C ALA A 179 -7.54 -6.36 -3.78
N ARG A 180 -8.48 -6.93 -3.03
CA ARG A 180 -8.43 -6.92 -1.55
C ARG A 180 -7.24 -7.75 -1.06
N ALA A 181 -6.56 -7.27 -0.02
CA ALA A 181 -5.48 -8.03 0.62
C ALA A 181 -6.02 -9.35 1.23
N PRO A 182 -5.36 -10.49 1.03
CA PRO A 182 -5.75 -11.74 1.67
C PRO A 182 -5.41 -11.70 3.15
N ILE A 183 -6.30 -12.24 3.98
CA ILE A 183 -6.02 -12.46 5.40
C ILE A 183 -4.99 -13.59 5.53
N VAL A 184 -3.81 -13.26 6.06
CA VAL A 184 -2.70 -14.21 6.25
C VAL A 184 -2.40 -14.48 7.72
N VAL A 185 -2.86 -13.59 8.62
CA VAL A 185 -2.80 -13.78 10.08
C VAL A 185 -4.23 -13.92 10.60
N SER A 186 -4.57 -15.09 11.13
CA SER A 186 -5.89 -15.33 11.74
C SER A 186 -5.98 -14.72 13.14
N GLU A 187 -7.19 -14.54 13.65
CA GLU A 187 -7.41 -14.05 15.01
C GLU A 187 -6.76 -14.97 16.07
N ASP A 188 -6.76 -16.29 15.86
CA ASP A 188 -6.11 -17.24 16.76
C ASP A 188 -4.58 -17.06 16.80
N MET A 189 -3.97 -16.68 15.67
CA MET A 189 -2.55 -16.31 15.64
C MET A 189 -2.28 -15.01 16.40
N VAL A 190 -3.20 -14.04 16.37
CA VAL A 190 -3.06 -12.80 17.16
C VAL A 190 -3.18 -13.10 18.65
N LYS A 191 -4.10 -13.99 19.05
CA LYS A 191 -4.25 -14.42 20.46
C LYS A 191 -3.03 -15.13 21.02
N SER A 192 -2.19 -15.75 20.17
CA SER A 192 -0.96 -16.42 20.62
C SER A 192 0.25 -15.48 20.74
N MET A 193 0.12 -14.22 20.34
CA MET A 193 1.19 -13.23 20.43
C MET A 193 1.43 -12.78 21.88
N LYS A 194 2.62 -12.23 22.13
CA LYS A 194 2.99 -11.66 23.43
C LYS A 194 2.06 -10.48 23.79
N PRO A 195 1.55 -10.40 25.03
CA PRO A 195 0.89 -9.19 25.50
C PRO A 195 1.81 -7.96 25.37
N GLY A 196 1.25 -6.87 24.86
CA GLY A 196 1.95 -5.62 24.55
C GLY A 196 2.73 -5.63 23.22
N SER A 197 2.73 -6.74 22.47
CA SER A 197 3.27 -6.72 21.10
C SER A 197 2.46 -5.78 20.20
N VAL A 198 3.07 -5.38 19.09
CA VAL A 198 2.50 -4.42 18.14
C VAL A 198 2.33 -5.07 16.78
N ILE A 199 1.18 -4.85 16.16
CA ILE A 199 0.92 -5.14 14.74
C ILE A 199 0.79 -3.80 14.02
N VAL A 200 1.52 -3.64 12.93
CA VAL A 200 1.37 -2.55 11.98
C VAL A 200 0.85 -3.13 10.66
N ASP A 201 -0.43 -2.93 10.36
CA ASP A 201 -1.04 -3.43 9.11
C ASP A 201 -0.99 -2.35 8.03
N VAL A 202 0.04 -2.40 7.18
CA VAL A 202 0.19 -1.46 6.06
C VAL A 202 -0.80 -1.79 4.92
N ALA A 203 -1.30 -3.03 4.87
CA ALA A 203 -2.30 -3.44 3.89
C ALA A 203 -3.72 -2.95 4.22
N VAL A 204 -3.89 -2.18 5.30
CA VAL A 204 -5.19 -1.62 5.72
C VAL A 204 -5.86 -0.79 4.63
N ASP A 205 -5.08 -0.09 3.78
CA ASP A 205 -5.58 0.67 2.63
C ASP A 205 -6.35 -0.22 1.62
N GLN A 206 -6.18 -1.54 1.68
CA GLN A 206 -6.87 -2.55 0.87
C GLN A 206 -7.63 -3.59 1.72
N GLY A 207 -8.03 -3.21 2.93
CA GLY A 207 -8.84 -4.02 3.84
C GLY A 207 -8.06 -4.86 4.87
N GLY A 208 -6.73 -4.75 4.91
CA GLY A 208 -5.87 -5.39 5.90
C GLY A 208 -5.52 -6.84 5.60
N CYS A 209 -4.34 -7.29 6.03
CA CYS A 209 -3.92 -8.69 5.92
C CYS A 209 -3.96 -9.47 7.24
N ILE A 210 -4.35 -8.81 8.34
CA ILE A 210 -4.59 -9.44 9.66
C ILE A 210 -6.10 -9.43 9.97
N ALA A 211 -6.63 -10.56 10.45
CA ALA A 211 -8.07 -10.74 10.67
C ALA A 211 -8.70 -9.75 11.65
N THR A 212 -7.91 -9.29 12.63
CA THR A 212 -8.32 -8.34 13.68
C THR A 212 -8.11 -6.88 13.29
N THR A 213 -7.64 -6.59 12.06
CA THR A 213 -7.41 -5.23 11.58
C THR A 213 -8.71 -4.45 11.39
N ARG A 214 -8.75 -3.24 11.95
CA ARG A 214 -9.75 -2.20 11.72
C ARG A 214 -9.01 -0.91 11.39
N GLU A 215 -9.41 -0.25 10.31
CA GLU A 215 -8.80 1.03 9.92
C GLU A 215 -8.90 2.08 11.04
N THR A 216 -7.81 2.80 11.22
CA THR A 216 -7.62 3.86 12.21
C THR A 216 -7.16 5.14 11.53
N THR A 217 -7.00 6.22 12.29
CA THR A 217 -6.68 7.54 11.74
C THR A 217 -5.39 8.09 12.36
N HIS A 218 -4.76 9.08 11.73
CA HIS A 218 -3.58 9.72 12.31
C HIS A 218 -3.82 10.32 13.71
N THR A 219 -5.06 10.71 14.03
CA THR A 219 -5.45 11.28 15.34
C THR A 219 -5.80 10.24 16.40
N ASP A 220 -6.25 9.06 15.97
CA ASP A 220 -6.55 7.91 16.83
C ASP A 220 -5.96 6.67 16.17
N PRO A 221 -4.63 6.46 16.31
CA PRO A 221 -3.86 5.59 15.42
C PRO A 221 -3.81 4.13 15.86
N THR A 222 -4.23 3.83 17.08
CA THR A 222 -4.13 2.48 17.62
C THR A 222 -5.36 2.05 18.41
N TYR A 223 -5.52 0.74 18.51
CA TYR A 223 -6.44 0.11 19.46
C TYR A 223 -5.80 -1.17 20.00
N MET A 224 -6.33 -1.69 21.10
CA MET A 224 -5.86 -2.94 21.69
C MET A 224 -6.88 -4.05 21.46
N GLN A 225 -6.42 -5.19 20.97
CA GLN A 225 -7.24 -6.39 20.83
C GLN A 225 -6.42 -7.61 21.21
N HIS A 226 -6.99 -8.48 22.07
CA HIS A 226 -6.30 -9.66 22.62
C HIS A 226 -4.95 -9.36 23.29
N GLY A 227 -4.82 -8.16 23.87
CA GLY A 227 -3.57 -7.69 24.48
C GLY A 227 -2.49 -7.26 23.49
N VAL A 228 -2.81 -7.19 22.19
CA VAL A 228 -1.92 -6.75 21.11
C VAL A 228 -2.34 -5.36 20.62
N VAL A 229 -1.38 -4.45 20.53
CA VAL A 229 -1.60 -3.10 19.99
C VAL A 229 -1.67 -3.19 18.47
N HIS A 230 -2.73 -2.69 17.87
CA HIS A 230 -2.90 -2.62 16.43
C HIS A 230 -2.74 -1.18 15.99
N TYR A 231 -1.80 -0.95 15.09
CA TYR A 231 -1.67 0.27 14.31
C TYR A 231 -2.12 -0.04 12.88
N ALA A 232 -3.16 0.63 12.42
CA ALA A 232 -3.77 0.36 11.11
C ALA A 232 -4.20 1.67 10.47
N VAL A 233 -3.30 2.67 10.48
CA VAL A 233 -3.59 4.00 9.96
C VAL A 233 -3.51 3.95 8.44
N GLY A 234 -4.63 4.25 7.78
CA GLY A 234 -4.66 4.42 6.32
C GLY A 234 -3.82 5.62 5.88
N ASN A 235 -3.30 5.57 4.65
CA ASN A 235 -2.49 6.65 4.07
C ASN A 235 -1.31 7.08 4.98
N MET A 236 -0.50 6.11 5.44
CA MET A 236 0.68 6.38 6.27
C MET A 236 1.62 7.44 5.68
N PRO A 237 1.93 7.46 4.36
CA PRO A 237 2.79 8.48 3.76
C PRO A 237 2.30 9.93 3.93
N GLY A 238 1.02 10.13 4.23
CA GLY A 238 0.44 11.43 4.55
C GLY A 238 1.02 12.09 5.81
N ALA A 239 1.64 11.32 6.72
CA ALA A 239 2.30 11.85 7.92
C ALA A 239 3.62 12.59 7.64
N VAL A 240 4.25 12.35 6.48
CA VAL A 240 5.54 12.93 6.10
C VAL A 240 5.48 13.66 4.75
N PRO A 241 4.58 14.66 4.60
CA PRO A 241 4.25 15.26 3.31
C PRO A 241 5.45 15.92 2.63
N ASN A 242 6.44 16.39 3.39
CA ASN A 242 7.67 16.93 2.81
C ASN A 242 8.41 15.84 2.00
N THR A 243 8.55 14.63 2.55
CA THR A 243 9.21 13.51 1.85
C THR A 243 8.29 12.86 0.81
N SER A 244 7.04 12.57 1.16
CA SER A 244 6.13 11.83 0.28
C SER A 244 5.69 12.62 -0.94
N THR A 245 5.55 13.95 -0.83
CA THR A 245 5.27 14.79 -1.99
C THR A 245 6.37 14.66 -3.04
N TYR A 246 7.64 14.88 -2.67
CA TYR A 246 8.74 14.78 -3.61
C TYR A 246 8.89 13.37 -4.19
N ALA A 247 8.76 12.33 -3.35
CA ALA A 247 8.85 10.95 -3.81
C ALA A 247 7.76 10.61 -4.84
N LEU A 248 6.51 11.02 -4.59
CA LEU A 248 5.41 10.80 -5.53
C LEU A 248 5.62 11.63 -6.81
N THR A 249 5.89 12.93 -6.69
CA THR A 249 5.97 13.81 -7.86
C THR A 249 7.15 13.47 -8.77
N ASN A 250 8.27 12.99 -8.22
CA ASN A 250 9.41 12.54 -9.03
C ASN A 250 9.02 11.36 -9.94
N ALA A 251 8.15 10.46 -9.44
CA ALA A 251 7.66 9.33 -10.22
C ALA A 251 6.54 9.73 -11.20
N THR A 252 5.63 10.61 -10.79
CA THR A 252 4.44 10.96 -11.61
C THR A 252 4.72 12.02 -12.68
N LEU A 253 5.71 12.90 -12.48
CA LEU A 253 5.96 14.05 -13.36
C LEU A 253 6.19 13.66 -14.84
N PRO A 254 6.96 12.60 -15.18
CA PRO A 254 7.13 12.20 -16.58
C PRO A 254 5.80 11.87 -17.27
N TYR A 255 4.92 11.14 -16.59
CA TYR A 255 3.60 10.74 -17.08
C TYR A 255 2.63 11.93 -17.19
N GLN A 256 2.66 12.83 -16.20
CA GLN A 256 1.85 14.05 -16.22
C GLN A 256 2.24 14.96 -17.38
N LEU A 257 3.55 15.11 -17.64
CA LEU A 257 4.05 15.89 -18.78
C LEU A 257 3.67 15.25 -20.12
N GLU A 258 3.66 13.92 -20.20
CA GLU A 258 3.25 13.22 -21.42
C GLU A 258 1.79 13.51 -21.78
N ILE A 259 0.89 13.38 -20.80
CA ILE A 259 -0.54 13.70 -20.97
C ILE A 259 -0.72 15.19 -21.28
N ALA A 260 -0.05 16.08 -20.55
CA ALA A 260 -0.18 17.52 -20.74
C ALA A 260 0.29 18.00 -22.12
N ARG A 261 1.31 17.36 -22.71
CA ARG A 261 1.85 17.73 -24.03
C ARG A 261 1.07 17.14 -25.19
N ARG A 262 0.57 15.91 -25.05
CA ARG A 262 -0.01 15.14 -26.16
C ARG A 262 -1.53 15.03 -26.11
N GLY A 263 -2.13 15.32 -24.96
CA GLY A 263 -3.49 14.91 -24.62
C GLY A 263 -3.57 13.43 -24.25
N VAL A 264 -4.62 13.05 -23.52
CA VAL A 264 -4.77 11.69 -22.97
C VAL A 264 -4.76 10.60 -24.05
N ARG A 265 -5.45 10.84 -25.18
CA ARG A 265 -5.56 9.89 -26.28
C ARG A 265 -4.19 9.51 -26.85
N SER A 266 -3.42 10.51 -27.27
CA SER A 266 -2.11 10.28 -27.86
C SER A 266 -1.11 9.74 -26.82
N ALA A 267 -1.22 10.16 -25.56
CA ALA A 267 -0.38 9.64 -24.49
C ALA A 267 -0.55 8.12 -24.28
N ILE A 268 -1.79 7.61 -24.17
CA ILE A 268 -2.01 6.17 -23.95
C ILE A 268 -1.69 5.30 -25.19
N GLU A 269 -1.69 5.88 -26.40
CA GLU A 269 -1.27 5.18 -27.62
C GLU A 269 0.25 4.98 -27.66
N HIS A 270 1.03 5.91 -27.11
CA HIS A 270 2.49 5.86 -27.10
C HIS A 270 3.07 5.23 -25.83
N SER A 271 2.32 5.24 -24.74
CA SER A 271 2.75 4.78 -23.42
C SER A 271 1.82 3.68 -22.91
N GLU A 272 2.24 2.44 -23.14
CA GLU A 272 1.57 1.27 -22.58
C GLU A 272 1.35 1.35 -21.06
N PRO A 273 2.30 1.85 -20.25
CA PRO A 273 2.05 2.05 -18.83
C PRO A 273 0.90 3.00 -18.50
N LEU A 274 0.76 4.11 -19.23
CA LEU A 274 -0.37 5.03 -19.07
C LEU A 274 -1.69 4.40 -19.50
N ARG A 275 -1.66 3.57 -20.55
CA ARG A 275 -2.83 2.83 -21.02
C ARG A 275 -3.36 1.89 -19.92
N HIS A 276 -2.49 1.17 -19.23
CA HIS A 276 -2.87 0.35 -18.07
C HIS A 276 -3.44 1.18 -16.91
N GLY A 277 -2.91 2.40 -16.75
CA GLY A 277 -3.38 3.36 -15.76
C GLY A 277 -4.81 3.85 -15.96
N MET A 278 -5.37 3.77 -17.16
CA MET A 278 -6.69 4.35 -17.43
C MET A 278 -7.80 3.45 -16.86
N ASN A 279 -8.60 4.02 -15.96
CA ASN A 279 -9.63 3.30 -15.20
C ASN A 279 -11.04 3.57 -15.69
N THR A 280 -11.33 4.81 -16.08
CA THR A 280 -12.63 5.19 -16.65
C THR A 280 -12.46 6.12 -17.85
N ALA A 281 -13.34 6.01 -18.84
CA ALA A 281 -13.49 6.98 -19.92
C ALA A 281 -14.89 6.89 -20.53
N ASN A 282 -15.50 8.04 -20.80
CA ASN A 282 -16.80 8.16 -21.48
C ASN A 282 -17.92 7.27 -20.90
N GLY A 283 -17.91 7.09 -19.57
CA GLY A 283 -18.90 6.28 -18.85
C GLY A 283 -18.64 4.78 -18.85
N ASN A 284 -17.45 4.34 -19.30
CA ASN A 284 -17.04 2.93 -19.31
C ASN A 284 -15.88 2.69 -18.36
N TYR A 285 -15.78 1.47 -17.83
CA TYR A 285 -14.58 0.99 -17.17
C TYR A 285 -13.53 0.59 -18.21
N THR A 286 -12.29 1.05 -18.03
CA THR A 286 -11.18 0.79 -18.95
C THR A 286 -10.03 0.04 -18.29
N ASN A 287 -10.21 -0.40 -17.04
CA ASN A 287 -9.30 -1.30 -16.34
C ASN A 287 -10.03 -2.62 -16.02
N GLN A 288 -9.51 -3.73 -16.53
CA GLN A 288 -10.20 -5.03 -16.49
C GLN A 288 -10.37 -5.60 -15.06
N PRO A 289 -9.35 -5.59 -14.17
CA PRO A 289 -9.53 -5.98 -12.77
C PRO A 289 -10.63 -5.19 -12.06
N VAL A 290 -10.62 -3.86 -12.19
CA VAL A 290 -11.62 -2.98 -11.56
C VAL A 290 -13.02 -3.27 -12.10
N ALA A 291 -13.18 -3.44 -13.42
CA ALA A 291 -14.46 -3.78 -14.03
C ALA A 291 -15.00 -5.11 -13.47
N SER A 292 -14.14 -6.10 -13.31
CA SER A 292 -14.53 -7.43 -12.81
C SER A 292 -14.97 -7.37 -11.35
N GLU A 293 -14.21 -6.69 -10.49
CA GLU A 293 -14.54 -6.55 -9.06
C GLU A 293 -15.84 -5.76 -8.83
N LEU A 294 -16.08 -4.73 -9.64
CA LEU A 294 -17.27 -3.88 -9.56
C LEU A 294 -18.44 -4.37 -10.44
N GLN A 295 -18.34 -5.59 -11.00
CA GLN A 295 -19.37 -6.22 -11.84
C GLN A 295 -19.80 -5.36 -13.05
N GLY A 296 -18.86 -4.60 -13.61
CA GLY A 296 -19.04 -3.76 -14.79
C GLY A 296 -18.49 -4.38 -16.07
N THR A 297 -18.81 -3.77 -17.21
CA THR A 297 -18.25 -4.17 -18.52
C THR A 297 -16.95 -3.42 -18.78
N TYR A 298 -15.89 -4.18 -19.06
CA TYR A 298 -14.61 -3.63 -19.53
C TYR A 298 -14.72 -3.19 -21.00
N VAL A 299 -14.20 -2.01 -21.29
CA VAL A 299 -14.00 -1.49 -22.65
C VAL A 299 -12.54 -1.12 -22.81
N ASP A 300 -11.94 -1.49 -23.94
CA ASP A 300 -10.56 -1.13 -24.26
C ASP A 300 -10.36 0.41 -24.15
N PRO A 301 -9.29 0.87 -23.48
CA PRO A 301 -8.99 2.30 -23.31
C PRO A 301 -9.09 3.15 -24.57
N ILE A 302 -8.50 2.66 -25.67
CA ILE A 302 -8.46 3.38 -26.94
C ILE A 302 -9.87 3.46 -27.52
N THR A 303 -10.61 2.35 -27.50
CA THR A 303 -12.00 2.30 -27.96
C THR A 303 -12.91 3.23 -27.16
N ALA A 304 -12.75 3.27 -25.83
CA ALA A 304 -13.58 4.09 -24.95
C ALA A 304 -13.44 5.60 -25.23
N LEU A 305 -12.27 6.07 -25.65
CA LEU A 305 -12.04 7.50 -25.96
C LEU A 305 -12.57 7.93 -27.35
N ASN A 306 -12.98 7.00 -28.21
CA ASN A 306 -13.50 7.29 -29.54
C ASN A 306 -15.03 7.49 -29.59
N ASN A 307 -15.74 7.08 -28.54
CA ASN A 307 -17.21 7.14 -28.41
C ASN A 307 -17.63 8.37 -27.60
#